data_AF-A0A357T9D0-F1
#
_entry.id   AF-A0A357T9D0-F1
#
_cell.length_a   1.000
_cell.length_b   1.000
_cell.length_c   1.000
_cell.angle_alpha   90.00
_cell.angle_beta   90.00
_cell.angle_gamma   90.00
#
_symmetry.space_group_name_H-M   'P 1'
#
loop_
_entity.id
_entity.type
_entity.pdbx_description
1 polymer ?
#
loop_
_entity_poly.entity_id
_entity_poly.type
_entity_poly.pdbx_seq_one_letter_code
_entity_poly.pdbx_strand_id
1 'polypeptide(L)'
;MKKLLTLIVLGGLLLVLLSSIAELPPMGEEKGPAYNEIAHYYVEESAEDTGAKNIIAAIITDYRAFDTLGETTVLFTGIAAVISLLGVSHQKKEGEDQHHG
;
A
#
# COMPACT_ATOMS: atom_id res chain seq x y z
N MET A 1 -23.16 -22.09 11.76
CA MET A 1 -23.64 -21.31 10.60
C MET A 1 -22.66 -20.22 10.16
N LYS A 2 -22.23 -19.30 11.04
CA LYS A 2 -21.28 -18.22 10.68
C LYS A 2 -19.96 -18.72 10.04
N LYS A 3 -19.32 -19.74 10.62
CA LYS A 3 -18.10 -20.34 10.05
C LYS A 3 -18.32 -20.94 8.65
N LEU A 4 -19.46 -21.59 8.44
CA LEU A 4 -19.82 -22.16 7.14
C LEU A 4 -20.05 -21.05 6.10
N LEU A 5 -20.76 -19.99 6.48
CA LEU A 5 -20.94 -18.81 5.65
C LEU A 5 -19.59 -18.17 5.29
N THR A 6 -18.69 -17.99 6.26
CA THR A 6 -17.34 -17.46 6.03
C THR A 6 -16.54 -18.34 5.05
N LEU A 7 -16.59 -19.67 5.21
CA LEU A 7 -15.92 -20.59 4.30
C LEU A 7 -16.49 -20.54 2.88
N ILE A 8 -17.81 -20.39 2.74
CA ILE A 8 -18.46 -20.23 1.43
C ILE A 8 -18.01 -18.93 0.77
N VAL A 9 -17.98 -17.82 1.50
CA VAL A 9 -17.54 -16.53 0.97
C VAL A 9 -16.07 -16.56 0.56
N LEU A 10 -15.18 -17.07 1.42
CA LEU A 10 -13.75 -17.18 1.10
C LEU A 10 -13.49 -18.16 -0.05
N GLY A 11 -14.19 -19.29 -0.08
CA GLY A 11 -14.11 -20.25 -1.17
C GLY A 11 -14.61 -19.67 -2.49
N GLY A 12 -15.73 -18.94 -2.46
CA GLY A 12 -16.25 -18.22 -3.62
C GLY A 12 -15.28 -17.15 -4.13
N LEU A 13 -14.72 -16.33 -3.24
CA LEU A 13 -13.70 -15.34 -3.60
C LEU A 13 -12.47 -16.01 -4.21
N LEU A 14 -11.99 -17.11 -3.62
CA LEU A 14 -10.86 -17.87 -4.15
C LEU A 14 -11.14 -18.37 -5.56
N LEU A 15 -12.33 -18.93 -5.82
CA LEU A 15 -12.70 -19.39 -7.16
C LEU A 15 -12.69 -18.24 -8.18
N VAL A 16 -13.22 -17.06 -7.82
CA VAL A 16 -13.18 -15.87 -8.68
C VAL A 16 -11.75 -15.43 -8.97
N LEU A 17 -10.88 -15.40 -7.97
CA LEU A 17 -9.47 -15.02 -8.16
C LEU A 17 -8.73 -16.04 -9.04
N LEU A 18 -8.99 -17.35 -8.86
CA LEU A 18 -8.40 -18.40 -9.68
C LEU A 18 -8.88 -18.35 -11.13
N SER A 19 -10.16 -18.05 -11.38
CA SER A 19 -10.65 -17.88 -12.74
C SER A 19 -10.01 -16.66 -13.42
N SER A 20 -9.84 -15.55 -12.70
CA SER A 20 -9.14 -14.38 -13.25
C SER A 20 -7.67 -14.67 -13.60
N ILE A 21 -6.97 -15.45 -12.78
CA ILE A 21 -5.58 -15.84 -13.07
C ILE A 21 -5.52 -16.76 -14.31
N ALA A 22 -6.49 -17.66 -14.48
CA ALA A 22 -6.55 -18.55 -15.63
C ALA A 22 -6.77 -17.82 -16.97
N GLU A 23 -7.32 -16.61 -16.94
CA GLU A 23 -7.56 -15.75 -18.11
C GLU A 23 -6.40 -14.80 -18.43
N LEU A 24 -5.33 -14.77 -17.60
CA LEU A 24 -4.19 -13.90 -17.85
C LEU A 24 -3.45 -14.32 -19.14
N PRO A 25 -2.98 -13.35 -19.94
CA PRO A 25 -2.18 -13.64 -21.13
C PRO A 25 -0.85 -14.31 -20.74
N PRO A 26 -0.27 -15.13 -21.63
CA PRO A 26 1.07 -15.66 -21.45
C PRO A 26 2.10 -14.56 -21.17
N MET A 27 3.07 -14.89 -20.31
CA MET A 27 4.16 -13.97 -19.98
C MET A 27 4.96 -13.59 -21.24
N GLY A 28 5.21 -12.30 -21.42
CA GLY A 28 5.99 -11.78 -22.55
C GLY A 28 5.21 -11.67 -23.87
N GLU A 29 3.88 -11.85 -23.85
CA GLU A 29 3.07 -11.57 -25.03
C GLU A 29 3.13 -10.08 -25.39
N GLU A 30 3.65 -9.74 -26.58
CA GLU A 30 3.86 -8.36 -27.03
C GLU A 30 2.57 -7.52 -27.07
N LYS A 31 1.42 -8.16 -27.29
CA LYS A 31 0.11 -7.52 -27.28
C LYS A 31 -0.61 -7.65 -25.93
N GLY A 32 0.12 -8.06 -24.90
CA GLY A 32 -0.40 -8.12 -23.54
C GLY A 32 -0.79 -6.72 -23.04
N PRO A 33 -1.82 -6.60 -22.20
CA PRO A 33 -2.35 -5.32 -21.73
C PRO A 33 -1.35 -4.51 -20.89
N ALA A 34 -0.28 -5.14 -20.42
CA ALA A 34 0.83 -4.49 -19.70
C ALA A 34 1.75 -3.68 -20.63
N TYR A 35 1.83 -4.00 -21.92
CA TYR A 35 2.64 -3.31 -22.93
C TYR A 35 1.79 -2.29 -23.68
N ASN A 36 1.27 -1.31 -22.94
CA ASN A 36 0.40 -0.25 -23.47
C ASN A 36 1.16 1.06 -23.67
N GLU A 37 0.47 2.05 -24.23
CA GLU A 37 1.00 3.37 -24.55
C GLU A 37 1.64 4.08 -23.35
N ILE A 38 1.12 3.86 -22.14
CA ILE A 38 1.66 4.46 -20.90
C ILE A 38 3.00 3.82 -20.55
N ALA A 39 3.10 2.48 -20.66
CA ALA A 39 4.36 1.78 -20.43
C ALA A 39 5.44 2.24 -21.43
N HIS A 40 5.08 2.40 -22.70
CA HIS A 40 5.97 2.96 -23.72
C HIS A 40 6.39 4.40 -23.40
N TYR A 41 5.42 5.27 -23.04
CA TYR A 41 5.69 6.65 -22.68
C TYR A 41 6.67 6.77 -21.49
N TYR A 42 6.48 5.98 -20.43
CA TYR A 42 7.44 6.00 -19.31
C TYR A 42 8.84 5.56 -19.74
N VAL A 43 8.97 4.61 -20.67
CA VAL A 43 10.28 4.15 -21.14
C VAL A 43 10.98 5.21 -21.98
N GLU A 44 10.24 5.90 -22.84
CA GLU A 44 10.79 6.84 -23.82
C GLU A 44 11.02 8.23 -23.22
N GLU A 45 10.06 8.75 -22.45
CA GLU A 45 10.00 10.17 -22.08
C GLU A 45 10.41 10.45 -20.63
N SER A 46 10.46 9.45 -19.73
CA SER A 46 10.66 9.70 -18.29
C SER A 46 11.94 10.46 -17.94
N ALA A 47 13.01 10.24 -18.70
CA ALA A 47 14.28 10.93 -18.46
C ALA A 47 14.21 12.41 -18.83
N GLU A 48 13.44 12.77 -19.86
CA GLU A 48 13.25 14.16 -20.31
C GLU A 48 12.25 14.88 -19.41
N ASP A 49 11.12 14.24 -19.10
CA ASP A 49 10.05 14.80 -18.28
C ASP A 49 10.48 15.10 -16.84
N THR A 50 11.29 14.21 -16.25
CA THR A 50 11.61 14.26 -14.80
C THR A 50 13.07 14.57 -14.50
N GLY A 51 13.96 14.42 -15.49
CA GLY A 51 15.41 14.49 -15.29
C GLY A 51 16.01 13.29 -14.54
N ALA A 52 15.20 12.33 -14.10
CA ALA A 52 15.66 11.15 -13.39
C ALA A 52 16.18 10.08 -14.37
N LYS A 53 17.39 9.58 -14.12
CA LYS A 53 17.98 8.48 -14.91
C LYS A 53 17.34 7.12 -14.63
N ASN A 54 16.63 6.99 -13.51
CA ASN A 54 15.97 5.76 -13.11
C ASN A 54 14.47 5.93 -13.34
N ILE A 55 13.96 5.22 -14.35
CA ILE A 55 12.54 5.21 -14.72
C ILE A 55 11.62 4.82 -13.55
N ILE A 56 12.02 3.88 -12.70
CA ILE A 56 11.19 3.45 -11.57
C ILE A 56 11.09 4.58 -10.55
N ALA A 57 12.20 5.27 -10.29
CA ALA A 57 12.19 6.45 -9.43
C ALA A 57 11.27 7.54 -10.02
N ALA A 58 11.45 7.88 -11.30
CA ALA A 58 10.60 8.84 -12.01
C ALA A 58 9.10 8.51 -11.89
N ILE A 59 8.73 7.23 -12.07
CA ILE A 59 7.34 6.80 -11.95
C ILE A 59 6.80 7.03 -10.53
N ILE A 60 7.50 6.60 -9.49
CA ILE A 60 6.97 6.69 -8.12
C ILE A 60 7.08 8.09 -7.53
N THR A 61 8.07 8.91 -7.91
CA THR A 61 8.29 10.24 -7.33
C THR A 61 7.65 11.38 -8.12
N ASP A 62 7.43 11.22 -9.42
CA ASP A 62 6.93 12.29 -10.28
C ASP A 62 5.58 11.93 -10.89
N TYR A 63 5.48 10.89 -11.73
CA TYR A 63 4.21 10.54 -12.40
C TYR A 63 3.13 10.05 -11.44
N ARG A 64 3.50 9.27 -10.42
CA ARG A 64 2.60 8.67 -9.42
C ARG A 64 2.94 9.11 -8.00
N ALA A 65 3.44 10.34 -7.87
CA ALA A 65 3.85 10.93 -6.60
C ALA A 65 2.76 10.88 -5.52
N PHE A 66 1.49 11.01 -5.92
CA PHE A 66 0.34 10.97 -4.99
C PHE A 66 0.15 9.60 -4.34
N ASP A 67 0.39 8.50 -5.06
CA ASP A 67 0.29 7.15 -4.50
C ASP A 67 1.37 6.95 -3.42
N THR A 68 2.62 7.33 -3.72
CA THR A 68 3.75 7.26 -2.78
C THR A 68 3.63 8.25 -1.61
N LEU A 69 3.06 9.44 -1.82
CA LEU A 69 2.72 10.36 -0.74
C LEU A 69 1.67 9.74 0.19
N GLY A 70 0.68 9.04 -0.37
CA GLY A 70 -0.31 8.28 0.38
C GLY A 70 0.32 7.17 1.23
N GLU A 71 1.21 6.36 0.63
CA GLU A 71 1.97 5.33 1.36
C GLU A 71 2.78 5.91 2.52
N THR A 72 3.50 7.01 2.27
CA THR A 72 4.29 7.70 3.29
C THR A 72 3.39 8.25 4.40
N THR A 73 2.21 8.77 4.05
CA THR A 73 1.22 9.27 5.01
C THR A 73 0.68 8.14 5.89
N VAL A 74 0.36 6.98 5.32
CA VAL A 74 -0.09 5.79 6.07
C VAL A 74 1.01 5.30 7.04
N LEU A 75 2.26 5.21 6.57
CA LEU A 75 3.38 4.84 7.44
C LEU A 75 3.59 5.86 8.56
N PHE A 76 3.58 7.15 8.23
CA PHE A 76 3.73 8.23 9.20
C PHE A 76 2.62 8.19 10.26
N THR A 77 1.36 8.06 9.85
CA THR A 77 0.22 7.96 10.78
C THR A 77 0.28 6.70 11.63
N GLY A 78 0.71 5.57 11.09
CA GLY A 78 0.96 4.35 11.86
C GLY A 78 2.01 4.55 12.96
N ILE A 79 3.15 5.17 12.61
CA ILE A 79 4.22 5.48 13.57
C ILE A 79 3.71 6.47 14.63
N ALA A 80 3.04 7.55 14.21
CA ALA A 80 2.48 8.55 15.12
C ALA A 80 1.45 7.94 16.08
N ALA A 81 0.60 7.04 15.61
CA ALA A 81 -0.38 6.33 16.45
C ALA A 81 0.30 5.45 17.50
N VAL A 82 1.35 4.70 17.13
CA VAL A 82 2.13 3.88 18.07
C VAL A 82 2.82 4.76 19.11
N ILE A 83 3.49 5.83 18.69
CA ILE A 83 4.15 6.78 19.61
C ILE A 83 3.12 7.41 20.56
N SER A 84 1.95 7.82 20.06
CA SER A 84 0.88 8.38 20.87
C SER A 84 0.39 7.38 21.93
N LEU A 85 0.23 6.10 21.56
CA LEU A 85 -0.22 5.07 22.51
C LEU A 85 0.83 4.79 23.59
N LEU A 86 2.11 4.70 23.21
CA LEU A 86 3.21 4.43 24.14
C LEU A 86 3.54 5.64 25.03
N GLY A 87 3.53 6.85 24.47
CA GLY A 87 3.86 8.09 25.17
C GLY A 87 2.80 8.54 26.20
N VAL A 88 1.54 8.14 26.03
CA VAL A 88 0.47 8.39 27.03
C VAL A 88 0.58 7.46 28.25
N SER A 89 1.34 6.35 28.16
CA SER A 89 1.47 5.39 29.27
C SER A 89 2.33 5.87 30.45
N HIS A 90 3.07 6.99 30.33
CA HIS A 90 3.99 7.47 31.36
C HIS A 90 3.47 8.61 32.25
N GLN A 91 2.19 9.00 32.15
CA GLN A 91 1.61 10.09 32.97
C GLN A 91 0.45 9.64 33.88
N LYS A 92 0.60 8.51 34.58
CA LYS A 92 -0.31 8.21 35.69
C LYS A 92 0.38 7.43 36.81
N LYS A 93 0.93 8.16 37.78
CA LYS A 93 0.78 7.99 39.25
C LYS A 93 1.98 8.60 40.00
N GLU A 94 1.95 9.91 40.22
CA GLU A 94 2.61 10.53 41.38
C GLU A 94 1.69 11.66 41.85
N GLY A 95 0.95 11.46 42.94
CA GLY A 95 0.11 12.55 43.46
C GLY A 95 -0.96 12.24 44.50
N GLU A 96 -1.19 11.00 44.93
CA GLU A 96 -2.18 10.72 45.98
C GLU A 96 -1.69 9.62 46.94
N ASP A 97 -0.73 9.96 47.81
CA ASP A 97 -0.42 9.21 49.05
C ASP A 97 0.33 10.13 50.05
N GLN A 98 -0.07 11.40 50.14
CA GLN A 98 0.45 12.34 51.16
C GLN A 98 -0.69 13.19 51.76
N HIS A 99 -1.71 12.53 52.30
CA HIS A 99 -2.48 13.11 53.40
C HIS A 99 -3.27 11.98 54.06
N HIS A 100 -2.89 11.62 55.28
CA HIS A 100 -3.76 11.36 56.43
C HIS A 100 -2.86 10.78 57.54
N GLY A 101 -2.33 11.70 58.34
CA GLY A 101 -1.97 11.41 59.73
C GLY A 101 -3.21 11.41 60.62
#